data_AF-A0A1N7J4N2-F1
#
_entry.id   AF-A0A1N7J4N2-F1
#
_cell.length_a   1.000
_cell.length_b   1.000
_cell.length_c   1.000
_cell.angle_alpha   90.00
_cell.angle_beta   90.00
_cell.angle_gamma   90.00
#
_symmetry.space_group_name_H-M   'P 1'
#
loop_
_entity.id
_entity.type
_entity.pdbx_description
1 polymer ?
#
loop_
_entity_poly.entity_id
_entity_poly.type
_entity_poly.pdbx_seq_one_letter_code
_entity_poly.pdbx_strand_id
1 'polypeptide(L)'
;MKKDQVSANNFLQVYHEIQRADYLQRLPKLEVVQSLSNDGFINNYIPLSLLIADFDNLKANDLETRKVVLNSDNQLELRDGSKDVFDLYQINLLGTTLGKTKDNQPTFILKSNLIFNTTKRAISFIEVKEENTWRIITVDQPFKLNFKENGFNTVPYIIHFSDGTIISQSFAIDVQYQKRNTESKGNAAFQPNIVSSISSTIPYKGYGETASFLGKGEYEVFLDTVNGVLDKPIILVDGFDPGDTRNTSAIYQLLNYGTNQNLGDVIRAQGYDVIVLNFPTDTRDASTTIIDGGVDYIQRNAMILVELMKKINAEKVGTEKNVLIGPSMGGLISRYALRYMEQYNLNPDTRLYLSFDAPHLGANVPIGFQHLFNYMGFGPLGDVT
;
A
#
# COMPACT_ATOMS: atom_id res chain seq x y z
N MET A 1 6.42 24.03 2.90
CA MET A 1 6.87 23.53 4.22
C MET A 1 7.87 22.41 4.00
N LYS A 2 9.08 22.52 4.56
CA LYS A 2 10.04 21.41 4.60
C LYS A 2 9.40 20.33 5.47
N LYS A 3 9.00 19.20 4.89
CA LYS A 3 8.52 18.05 5.68
C LYS A 3 9.75 17.42 6.34
N ASP A 4 9.64 17.10 7.63
CA ASP A 4 10.72 16.47 8.40
C ASP A 4 11.03 15.05 7.91
N GLN A 5 10.11 14.45 7.14
CA GLN A 5 10.23 13.11 6.56
C GLN A 5 9.66 13.03 5.13
N VAL A 6 10.33 12.25 4.28
CA VAL A 6 9.92 11.95 2.91
C VAL A 6 9.32 10.54 2.84
N SER A 7 7.99 10.43 2.83
CA SER A 7 7.32 9.17 2.51
C SER A 7 7.40 8.85 1.00
N ALA A 8 7.10 7.61 0.60
CA ALA A 8 7.03 7.26 -0.81
C ALA A 8 6.07 8.13 -1.62
N ASN A 9 4.87 8.40 -1.09
CA ASN A 9 3.91 9.29 -1.74
C ASN A 9 4.46 10.72 -1.86
N ASN A 10 5.13 11.23 -0.83
CA ASN A 10 5.76 12.54 -0.91
C ASN A 10 6.85 12.57 -2.00
N PHE A 11 7.68 11.54 -2.08
CA PHE A 11 8.73 11.43 -3.09
C PHE A 11 8.15 11.38 -4.50
N LEU A 12 7.19 10.48 -4.75
CA LEU A 12 6.56 10.30 -6.06
C LEU A 12 5.80 11.56 -6.49
N GLN A 13 5.12 12.25 -5.56
CA GLN A 13 4.46 13.52 -5.85
C GLN A 13 5.46 14.60 -6.25
N VAL A 14 6.53 14.78 -5.46
CA VAL A 14 7.58 15.75 -5.81
C VAL A 14 8.22 15.40 -7.15
N TYR A 15 8.56 14.12 -7.37
CA TYR A 15 9.11 13.65 -8.62
C TYR A 15 8.20 14.01 -9.80
N HIS A 16 6.91 13.72 -9.69
CA HIS A 16 5.93 13.98 -10.75
C HIS A 16 5.79 15.47 -11.05
N GLU A 17 5.75 16.34 -10.03
CA GLU A 17 5.69 17.79 -10.23
C GLU A 17 6.94 18.32 -10.93
N ILE A 18 8.14 17.90 -10.51
CA ILE A 18 9.38 18.31 -11.17
C ILE A 18 9.47 17.73 -12.59
N GLN A 19 9.05 16.49 -12.80
CA GLN A 19 9.02 15.83 -14.10
C GLN A 19 8.06 16.51 -15.08
N ARG A 20 6.89 16.97 -14.63
CA ARG A 20 5.95 17.74 -15.45
C ARG A 20 6.47 19.14 -15.77
N ALA A 21 7.21 19.76 -14.85
CA ALA A 21 7.82 21.06 -15.05
C ALA A 21 9.12 21.03 -15.88
N ASP A 22 9.65 19.83 -16.20
CA ASP A 22 10.88 19.67 -16.97
C ASP A 22 10.61 19.70 -18.48
N TYR A 23 10.55 20.89 -19.05
CA TYR A 23 10.35 21.11 -20.49
C TYR A 23 11.45 20.52 -21.38
N LEU A 24 12.63 20.20 -20.81
CA LEU A 24 13.71 19.52 -21.52
C LEU A 24 13.57 17.99 -21.52
N GLN A 25 12.56 17.44 -20.84
CA GLN A 25 12.27 16.00 -20.79
C GLN A 25 13.46 15.14 -20.36
N ARG A 26 14.26 15.63 -19.41
CA ARG A 26 15.42 14.93 -18.85
C ARG A 26 15.00 13.87 -17.83
N LEU A 27 13.85 14.06 -17.18
CA LEU A 27 13.26 13.08 -16.26
C LEU A 27 12.32 12.12 -17.00
N PRO A 28 12.44 10.79 -16.80
CA PRO A 28 11.49 9.83 -17.36
C PRO A 28 10.10 10.03 -16.74
N LYS A 29 9.06 9.55 -17.43
CA LYS A 29 7.70 9.66 -16.91
C LYS A 29 7.53 8.87 -15.61
N LEU A 30 6.61 9.30 -14.76
CA LEU A 30 6.33 8.68 -13.45
C LEU A 30 6.06 7.18 -13.55
N GLU A 31 5.43 6.71 -14.63
CA GLU A 31 5.10 5.29 -14.83
C GLU A 31 6.36 4.42 -14.92
N VAL A 32 7.49 4.97 -15.39
CA VAL A 32 8.78 4.26 -15.41
C VAL A 32 9.28 4.05 -13.98
N VAL A 33 9.17 5.07 -13.13
CA VAL A 33 9.54 4.98 -11.71
C VAL A 33 8.65 3.96 -11.00
N GLN A 34 7.34 4.00 -11.25
CA GLN A 34 6.38 3.05 -10.69
C GLN A 34 6.63 1.61 -11.16
N SER A 35 7.01 1.41 -12.43
CA SER A 35 7.42 0.09 -12.93
C SER A 35 8.63 -0.45 -12.18
N LEU A 36 9.62 0.40 -11.88
CA LEU A 36 10.78 0.00 -11.08
C LEU A 36 10.42 -0.25 -9.61
N SER A 37 9.43 0.47 -9.08
CA SER A 37 8.84 0.18 -7.77
C SER A 37 8.19 -1.20 -7.73
N ASN A 38 7.44 -1.54 -8.78
CA ASN A 38 6.80 -2.84 -8.94
C ASN A 38 7.83 -3.97 -9.04
N ASP A 39 8.95 -3.75 -9.75
CA ASP A 39 10.06 -4.71 -9.77
C ASP A 39 10.64 -4.94 -8.37
N GLY A 40 10.73 -3.88 -7.55
CA GLY A 40 11.07 -3.98 -6.13
C GLY A 40 10.15 -4.91 -5.36
N PHE A 41 8.84 -4.67 -5.50
CA PHE A 41 7.80 -5.46 -4.84
C PHE A 41 7.88 -6.94 -5.24
N ILE A 42 7.94 -7.23 -6.55
CA ILE A 42 8.01 -8.60 -7.09
C ILE A 42 9.26 -9.34 -6.60
N ASN A 43 10.38 -8.63 -6.46
CA ASN A 43 11.67 -9.21 -6.06
C ASN A 43 11.99 -9.03 -4.57
N ASN A 44 11.01 -8.66 -3.74
CA ASN A 44 11.13 -8.54 -2.29
C ASN A 44 12.24 -7.58 -1.80
N TYR A 45 12.36 -6.41 -2.42
CA TYR A 45 13.19 -5.32 -1.91
C TYR A 45 12.49 -3.97 -2.04
N ILE A 46 12.89 -3.01 -1.20
CA ILE A 46 12.40 -1.63 -1.21
C ILE A 46 13.33 -0.78 -2.08
N PRO A 47 12.87 -0.28 -3.24
CA PRO A 47 13.70 0.58 -4.08
C PRO A 47 13.78 1.98 -3.47
N LEU A 48 15.01 2.46 -3.31
CA LEU A 48 15.29 3.86 -3.03
C LEU A 48 15.47 4.61 -4.35
N SER A 49 14.98 5.84 -4.39
CA SER A 49 15.17 6.75 -5.50
C SER A 49 15.69 8.10 -5.01
N LEU A 50 16.57 8.68 -5.81
CA LEU A 50 17.24 9.94 -5.54
C LEU A 50 16.86 10.95 -6.61
N LEU A 51 16.37 12.12 -6.19
CA LEU A 51 16.09 13.26 -7.07
C LEU A 51 16.97 14.44 -6.65
N ILE A 52 17.79 14.91 -7.59
CA ILE A 52 18.63 16.11 -7.50
C ILE A 52 18.22 17.04 -8.64
N ALA A 53 17.57 18.14 -8.31
CA ALA A 53 17.12 19.11 -9.31
C ALA A 53 17.22 20.54 -8.78
N ASP A 54 17.41 21.47 -9.71
CA ASP A 54 17.18 22.89 -9.49
C ASP A 54 15.93 23.28 -10.26
N PHE A 55 15.11 24.15 -9.69
CA PHE A 55 13.88 24.60 -10.31
C PHE A 55 13.59 26.06 -9.98
N ASP A 56 12.87 26.69 -10.91
CA ASP A 56 12.49 28.08 -10.83
C ASP A 56 11.02 28.14 -10.44
N ASN A 57 10.67 29.04 -9.53
CA ASN A 57 9.28 29.35 -9.24
C ASN A 57 9.01 30.81 -9.54
N LEU A 58 7.87 31.09 -10.17
CA LEU A 58 7.47 32.47 -10.42
C LEU A 58 7.23 33.18 -9.09
N LYS A 59 7.82 34.37 -8.92
CA LYS A 59 7.61 35.20 -7.75
C LYS A 59 6.12 35.55 -7.66
N ALA A 60 5.47 35.19 -6.56
CA ALA A 60 4.02 35.34 -6.40
C ALA A 60 3.55 36.79 -6.65
N ASN A 61 4.31 37.77 -6.16
CA ASN A 61 4.00 39.19 -6.32
C ASN A 61 4.14 39.69 -7.78
N ASP A 62 4.82 38.97 -8.66
CA ASP A 62 5.05 39.43 -10.04
C ASP A 62 3.84 39.20 -10.95
N LEU A 63 2.93 38.29 -10.57
CA LEU A 63 1.58 38.19 -11.17
C LEU A 63 0.70 39.36 -10.71
N GLU A 64 0.69 39.65 -9.41
CA GLU A 64 -0.13 40.73 -8.84
C GLU A 64 0.32 42.11 -9.35
N THR A 65 1.63 42.33 -9.47
CA THR A 65 2.21 43.58 -9.98
C THR A 65 2.24 43.66 -11.51
N ARG A 66 1.67 42.67 -12.21
CA ARG A 66 1.58 42.58 -13.68
C ARG A 66 2.93 42.68 -14.40
N LYS A 67 4.01 42.23 -13.77
CA LYS A 67 5.29 42.00 -14.46
C LYS A 67 5.24 40.75 -15.34
N VAL A 68 4.40 39.79 -14.96
CA VAL A 68 4.03 38.63 -15.77
C VAL A 68 2.53 38.69 -16.05
N VAL A 69 2.14 38.56 -17.30
CA VAL A 69 0.75 38.67 -17.77
C VAL A 69 0.41 37.53 -18.73
N LEU A 70 -0.87 37.24 -18.94
CA LEU A 70 -1.31 36.34 -20.01
C LEU A 70 -1.38 37.10 -21.33
N ASN A 71 -0.79 36.54 -22.37
CA ASN A 71 -0.92 37.03 -23.73
C ASN A 71 -2.28 36.63 -24.35
N SER A 72 -2.50 36.98 -25.63
CA SER A 72 -3.73 36.63 -26.36
C SER A 72 -3.99 35.13 -26.49
N ASP A 73 -2.95 34.31 -26.34
CA ASP A 73 -2.99 32.86 -26.44
C ASP A 73 -3.09 32.18 -25.06
N ASN A 74 -3.38 32.94 -24.00
CA ASN A 74 -3.40 32.50 -22.61
C ASN A 74 -2.07 31.89 -22.13
N GLN A 75 -0.94 32.39 -22.63
CA GLN A 75 0.40 32.01 -22.17
C GLN A 75 1.01 33.13 -21.31
N LEU A 76 1.76 32.75 -20.28
CA LEU A 76 2.47 33.72 -19.44
C LEU A 76 3.62 34.37 -20.21
N GLU A 77 3.63 35.70 -20.28
CA GLU A 77 4.66 36.52 -20.89
C GLU A 77 5.18 37.60 -19.93
N LEU A 78 6.43 38.02 -20.12
CA LEU A 78 7.05 39.13 -19.39
C LEU A 78 6.60 40.45 -19.98
N ARG A 79 6.20 41.39 -19.12
CA ARG A 79 5.81 42.75 -19.52
C ARG A 79 6.97 43.72 -19.40
N ASP A 80 7.06 44.66 -20.34
CA ASP A 80 7.92 45.86 -20.30
C ASP A 80 9.42 45.57 -20.05
N GLY A 81 9.91 44.41 -20.51
CA GLY A 81 11.33 44.03 -20.34
C GLY A 81 11.70 43.68 -18.90
N SER A 82 10.72 43.33 -18.06
CA SER A 82 10.93 42.86 -16.69
C SER A 82 11.94 41.71 -16.66
N LYS A 83 12.87 41.76 -15.69
CA LYS A 83 13.88 40.73 -15.44
C LYS A 83 13.71 40.20 -14.01
N ASP A 84 14.31 39.05 -13.73
CA ASP A 84 14.36 38.47 -12.38
C ASP A 84 12.97 38.23 -11.76
N VAL A 85 12.12 37.50 -12.49
CA VAL A 85 10.76 37.14 -12.02
C VAL A 85 10.69 35.78 -11.34
N PHE A 86 11.83 35.10 -11.20
CA PHE A 86 11.91 33.74 -10.67
C PHE A 86 12.72 33.71 -9.38
N ASP A 87 12.22 32.96 -8.40
CA ASP A 87 13.00 32.50 -7.26
C ASP A 87 13.62 31.14 -7.61
N LEU A 88 14.92 31.00 -7.35
CA LEU A 88 15.67 29.77 -7.60
C LEU A 88 15.61 28.85 -6.37
N TYR A 89 15.24 27.60 -6.60
CA TYR A 89 15.17 26.57 -5.56
C TYR A 89 15.93 25.32 -5.97
N GLN A 90 16.25 24.51 -4.97
CA GLN A 90 16.92 23.23 -5.13
C GLN A 90 16.19 22.14 -4.36
N ILE A 91 16.21 20.93 -4.89
CA ILE A 91 15.65 19.74 -4.26
C ILE A 91 16.65 18.60 -4.34
N ASN A 92 16.90 17.97 -3.19
CA ASN A 92 17.88 16.89 -3.00
C ASN A 92 17.24 15.84 -2.09
N LEU A 93 16.46 14.93 -2.67
CA LEU A 93 15.64 13.98 -1.91
C LEU A 93 16.03 12.54 -2.23
N LEU A 94 16.31 11.78 -1.17
CA LEU A 94 16.33 10.32 -1.20
C LEU A 94 15.03 9.85 -0.54
N GLY A 95 14.29 8.99 -1.22
CA GLY A 95 13.04 8.44 -0.70
C GLY A 95 12.85 6.99 -1.11
N THR A 96 12.01 6.26 -0.40
CA THR A 96 11.51 4.98 -0.89
C THR A 96 10.50 5.24 -2.00
N THR A 97 10.35 4.29 -2.92
CA THR A 97 9.25 4.31 -3.91
C THR A 97 8.14 3.32 -3.58
N LEU A 98 8.38 2.42 -2.62
CA LEU A 98 7.37 1.63 -1.92
C LEU A 98 7.20 2.18 -0.49
N GLY A 99 5.97 2.51 -0.11
CA GLY A 99 5.67 3.20 1.14
C GLY A 99 5.64 2.33 2.39
N LYS A 100 5.60 1.00 2.22
CA LYS A 100 5.38 0.04 3.30
C LYS A 100 6.11 -1.28 3.10
N THR A 101 6.24 -2.05 4.17
CA THR A 101 6.83 -3.40 4.18
C THR A 101 6.12 -4.30 5.18
N LYS A 102 6.00 -5.60 4.86
CA LYS A 102 5.52 -6.65 5.79
C LYS A 102 6.67 -7.40 6.48
N ASP A 103 7.92 -7.02 6.18
CA ASP A 103 9.15 -7.50 6.81
C ASP A 103 9.70 -6.42 7.75
N ASN A 104 10.15 -6.80 8.94
CA ASN A 104 10.82 -5.90 9.90
C ASN A 104 12.33 -5.77 9.66
N GLN A 105 12.90 -6.59 8.76
CA GLN A 105 14.28 -6.50 8.27
C GLN A 105 14.36 -6.35 6.74
N PRO A 106 13.64 -5.38 6.15
CA PRO A 106 13.52 -5.26 4.71
C PRO A 106 14.87 -4.96 4.06
N THR A 107 15.02 -5.46 2.83
CA THR A 107 16.19 -5.15 1.99
C THR A 107 15.90 -3.90 1.17
N PHE A 108 16.81 -2.93 1.19
CA PHE A 108 16.77 -1.71 0.39
C PHE A 108 17.82 -1.76 -0.71
N ILE A 109 17.51 -1.16 -1.87
CA ILE A 109 18.48 -0.97 -2.95
C ILE A 109 18.27 0.42 -3.57
N LEU A 110 19.33 1.24 -3.62
CA LEU A 110 19.38 2.42 -4.48
C LEU A 110 19.89 1.99 -5.86
N LYS A 111 18.98 1.79 -6.81
CA LYS A 111 19.35 1.40 -8.17
C LYS A 111 19.87 2.59 -8.96
N SER A 112 20.87 2.38 -9.81
CA SER A 112 21.43 3.44 -10.66
C SER A 112 20.40 4.10 -11.58
N ASN A 113 19.42 3.34 -12.08
CA ASN A 113 18.31 3.85 -12.89
C ASN A 113 17.20 4.56 -12.09
N LEU A 114 17.33 4.63 -10.76
CA LEU A 114 16.47 5.43 -9.86
C LEU A 114 17.21 6.66 -9.30
N ILE A 115 18.37 7.01 -9.87
CA ILE A 115 19.11 8.23 -9.56
C ILE A 115 18.85 9.25 -10.67
N PHE A 116 18.14 10.31 -10.33
CA PHE A 116 17.75 11.37 -11.24
C PHE A 116 18.46 12.67 -10.86
N ASN A 117 19.31 13.17 -11.74
CA ASN A 117 20.06 14.40 -11.52
C ASN A 117 19.97 15.29 -12.76
N THR A 118 19.28 16.43 -12.64
CA THR A 118 19.15 17.42 -13.72
C THR A 118 20.18 18.54 -13.62
N THR A 119 21.15 18.41 -12.71
CA THR A 119 22.16 19.42 -12.38
C THR A 119 23.58 18.93 -12.71
N LYS A 120 24.59 19.78 -12.45
CA LYS A 120 26.01 19.41 -12.58
C LYS A 120 26.62 18.90 -11.27
N ARG A 121 25.85 18.86 -10.17
CA ARG A 121 26.33 18.42 -8.86
C ARG A 121 26.68 16.94 -8.90
N ALA A 122 27.86 16.57 -8.42
CA ALA A 122 28.30 15.19 -8.31
C ALA A 122 28.17 14.70 -6.87
N ILE A 123 27.61 13.50 -6.68
CA ILE A 123 27.51 12.85 -5.37
C ILE A 123 28.86 12.18 -5.09
N SER A 124 29.42 12.43 -3.91
CA SER A 124 30.59 11.70 -3.41
C SER A 124 30.15 10.38 -2.77
N PHE A 125 29.26 10.43 -1.78
CA PHE A 125 28.66 9.24 -1.16
C PHE A 125 27.37 9.62 -0.41
N ILE A 126 26.59 8.60 -0.05
CA ILE A 126 25.36 8.72 0.72
C ILE A 126 25.47 7.83 1.95
N GLU A 127 25.05 8.35 3.09
CA GLU A 127 24.99 7.61 4.35
C GLU A 127 23.55 7.51 4.82
N VAL A 128 23.19 6.35 5.37
CA VAL A 128 21.91 6.15 6.06
C VAL A 128 22.20 5.82 7.53
N LYS A 129 21.33 6.26 8.43
CA LYS A 129 21.46 5.98 9.85
C LYS A 129 20.86 4.61 10.17
N GLU A 130 21.66 3.76 10.78
CA GLU A 130 21.27 2.45 11.30
C GLU A 130 21.48 2.47 12.81
N GLU A 131 20.37 2.52 13.58
CA GLU A 131 20.39 2.74 15.03
C GLU A 131 21.26 3.95 15.44
N ASN A 132 22.47 3.70 15.95
CA ASN A 132 23.41 4.72 16.44
C ASN A 132 24.62 4.93 15.51
N THR A 133 24.69 4.26 14.37
CA THR A 133 25.80 4.37 13.42
C THR A 133 25.33 4.92 12.07
N TRP A 134 26.26 5.53 11.35
CA TRP A 134 26.07 5.92 9.96
C TRP A 134 26.74 4.88 9.07
N ARG A 135 26.03 4.46 8.03
CA ARG A 135 26.52 3.49 7.05
C ARG A 135 26.48 4.11 5.66
N ILE A 136 27.61 4.09 4.98
CA ILE A 136 27.68 4.40 3.55
C ILE A 136 26.91 3.32 2.77
N ILE A 137 26.00 3.74 1.90
CA ILE A 137 25.30 2.86 0.96
C ILE A 137 25.96 2.92 -0.41
N THR A 138 26.01 1.78 -1.09
CA THR A 138 26.59 1.67 -2.43
C THR A 138 25.47 1.47 -3.45
N VAL A 139 25.50 2.25 -4.53
CA VAL A 139 24.55 2.13 -5.64
C VAL A 139 24.55 0.70 -6.18
N ASP A 140 23.37 0.19 -6.50
CA ASP A 140 23.10 -1.17 -6.98
C ASP A 140 23.44 -2.32 -5.99
N GLN A 141 23.88 -2.00 -4.76
CA GLN A 141 24.13 -2.99 -3.71
C GLN A 141 23.01 -3.00 -2.66
N PRO A 142 22.51 -4.19 -2.27
CA PRO A 142 21.50 -4.29 -1.24
C PRO A 142 22.06 -3.99 0.15
N PHE A 143 21.24 -3.39 0.99
CA PHE A 143 21.47 -3.28 2.43
C PHE A 143 20.17 -3.55 3.18
N LYS A 144 20.28 -3.91 4.46
CA LYS A 144 19.11 -4.15 5.33
C LYS A 144 19.07 -3.10 6.42
N LEU A 145 17.88 -2.78 6.89
CA LEU A 145 17.65 -2.05 8.13
C LEU A 145 16.75 -2.88 9.01
N ASN A 146 16.96 -2.83 10.33
CA ASN A 146 16.14 -3.55 11.30
C ASN A 146 15.21 -2.56 12.03
N PHE A 147 13.91 -2.80 11.97
CA PHE A 147 12.90 -1.98 12.62
C PHE A 147 12.32 -2.73 13.84
N LYS A 148 12.31 -2.06 14.99
CA LYS A 148 11.88 -2.66 16.27
C LYS A 148 10.36 -2.60 16.47
N GLU A 149 9.71 -1.66 15.82
CA GLU A 149 8.28 -1.37 15.99
C GLU A 149 7.59 -1.27 14.64
N ASN A 150 6.32 -1.69 14.62
CA ASN A 150 5.42 -1.44 13.50
C ASN A 150 5.03 0.05 13.43
N GLY A 151 4.51 0.46 12.28
CA GLY A 151 4.12 1.84 11.99
C GLY A 151 5.21 2.61 11.24
N PHE A 152 5.04 3.92 11.18
CA PHE A 152 5.95 4.82 10.47
C PHE A 152 7.31 4.92 11.16
N ASN A 153 8.32 4.35 10.50
CA ASN A 153 9.72 4.45 10.89
C ASN A 153 10.44 5.47 10.00
N THR A 154 11.19 6.38 10.63
CA THR A 154 11.99 7.41 9.93
C THR A 154 13.46 6.99 9.88
N VAL A 155 14.06 7.06 8.69
CA VAL A 155 15.47 6.75 8.45
C VAL A 155 16.21 8.02 8.01
N PRO A 156 17.01 8.62 8.90
CA PRO A 156 17.88 9.74 8.54
C PRO A 156 18.91 9.34 7.48
N TYR A 157 19.20 10.24 6.56
CA TYR A 157 20.25 10.08 5.56
C TYR A 157 21.05 11.38 5.39
N ILE A 158 22.27 11.26 4.89
CA ILE A 158 23.13 12.38 4.52
C ILE A 158 23.63 12.16 3.09
N ILE A 159 23.53 13.18 2.24
CA ILE A 159 24.14 13.21 0.91
C ILE A 159 25.35 14.12 0.98
N HIS A 160 26.52 13.58 0.61
CA HIS A 160 27.76 14.34 0.49
C HIS A 160 28.04 14.58 -1.00
N PHE A 161 28.16 15.84 -1.40
CA PHE A 161 28.51 16.24 -2.76
C PHE A 161 30.02 16.47 -2.91
N SER A 162 30.54 16.31 -4.12
CA SER A 162 31.97 16.49 -4.43
C SER A 162 32.46 17.94 -4.25
N ASP A 163 31.55 18.92 -4.21
CA ASP A 163 31.86 20.33 -3.94
C ASP A 163 31.92 20.66 -2.43
N GLY A 164 31.73 19.67 -1.56
CA GLY A 164 31.69 19.83 -0.10
C GLY A 164 30.31 20.17 0.46
N THR A 165 29.28 20.33 -0.38
CA THR A 165 27.90 20.50 0.08
C THR A 165 27.40 19.24 0.79
N ILE A 166 26.74 19.42 1.92
CA ILE A 166 26.16 18.34 2.72
C ILE A 166 24.68 18.61 2.92
N ILE A 167 23.84 17.62 2.60
CA ILE A 167 22.38 17.68 2.81
C ILE A 167 21.98 16.56 3.77
N SER A 168 21.36 16.94 4.90
CA SER A 168 20.76 16.01 5.86
C SER A 168 19.24 16.08 5.81
N GLN A 169 18.60 14.92 5.75
CA GLN A 169 17.14 14.77 5.66
C GLN A 169 16.77 13.35 6.13
N SER A 170 15.51 12.93 5.97
CA SER A 170 15.08 11.57 6.27
C SER A 170 14.02 11.08 5.29
N PHE A 171 13.95 9.75 5.09
CA PHE A 171 12.81 9.11 4.45
C PHE A 171 12.01 8.30 5.47
N ALA A 172 10.75 7.98 5.15
CA ALA A 172 9.87 7.19 6.01
C ALA A 172 9.36 5.94 5.30
N ILE A 173 9.20 4.87 6.08
CA ILE A 173 8.58 3.61 5.64
C ILE A 173 7.62 3.13 6.73
N ASP A 174 6.44 2.65 6.31
CA ASP A 174 5.49 2.01 7.22
C ASP A 174 5.80 0.51 7.37
N VAL A 175 6.10 0.08 8.60
CA VAL A 175 6.43 -1.32 8.90
C VAL A 175 5.18 -2.00 9.43
N GLN A 176 4.70 -3.01 8.72
CA GLN A 176 3.46 -3.74 9.02
C GLN A 176 3.75 -5.22 9.28
N TYR A 177 4.81 -5.48 10.04
CA TYR A 177 5.27 -6.84 10.33
C TYR A 177 4.28 -7.61 11.19
N GLN A 178 4.02 -8.85 10.78
CA GLN A 178 3.38 -9.87 11.58
C GLN A 178 4.10 -11.19 11.35
N LYS A 179 4.14 -12.04 12.37
CA LYS A 179 4.70 -13.38 12.24
C LYS A 179 3.92 -14.18 11.20
N ARG A 180 4.64 -14.81 10.27
CA ARG A 180 4.06 -15.61 9.16
C ARG A 180 4.43 -17.08 9.25
N ASN A 181 3.55 -17.96 8.76
CA ASN A 181 3.79 -19.41 8.76
C ASN A 181 5.03 -19.85 7.97
N THR A 182 5.46 -19.08 6.96
CA THR A 182 6.70 -19.36 6.20
C THR A 182 7.97 -19.28 7.06
N GLU A 183 7.91 -18.63 8.22
CA GLU A 183 8.99 -18.56 9.21
C GLU A 183 8.96 -19.75 10.19
N SER A 184 7.85 -20.50 10.23
CA SER A 184 7.67 -21.71 11.03
C SER A 184 8.13 -22.94 10.25
N LYS A 185 9.43 -23.27 10.31
CA LYS A 185 9.94 -24.58 9.85
C LYS A 185 9.40 -25.70 10.76
N GLY A 186 8.22 -26.24 10.45
CA GLY A 186 7.66 -27.40 11.15
C GLY A 186 6.21 -27.68 10.78
N ASN A 187 5.93 -28.94 10.41
CA ASN A 187 4.62 -29.47 10.07
C ASN A 187 3.64 -29.43 11.27
N ALA A 188 2.98 -28.30 11.50
CA ALA A 188 1.73 -28.27 12.27
C ALA A 188 0.60 -27.80 11.34
N ALA A 189 -0.52 -28.52 11.36
CA ALA A 189 -1.67 -28.32 10.47
C ALA A 189 -2.41 -26.98 10.72
N PHE A 190 -2.13 -26.27 11.82
CA PHE A 190 -2.72 -24.99 12.18
C PHE A 190 -1.89 -24.30 13.28
N GLN A 191 -1.68 -22.98 13.23
CA GLN A 191 -1.06 -22.19 14.30
C GLN A 191 -1.84 -20.88 14.54
N PRO A 192 -2.30 -20.59 15.77
CA PRO A 192 -3.02 -19.35 16.07
C PRO A 192 -2.08 -18.15 16.19
N ASN A 193 -2.60 -16.95 15.97
CA ASN A 193 -1.87 -15.67 15.99
C ASN A 193 -0.66 -15.64 15.04
N ILE A 194 -0.78 -16.32 13.90
CA ILE A 194 0.21 -16.35 12.82
C ILE A 194 -0.52 -16.16 11.50
N VAL A 195 0.00 -15.24 10.69
CA VAL A 195 -0.56 -14.95 9.37
C VAL A 195 -0.29 -16.10 8.42
N SER A 196 -1.36 -16.60 7.82
CA SER A 196 -1.38 -17.75 6.92
C SER A 196 -1.87 -17.33 5.55
N SER A 197 -1.08 -17.60 4.50
CA SER A 197 -1.54 -17.41 3.13
C SER A 197 -2.62 -18.44 2.76
N ILE A 198 -3.59 -18.01 1.95
CA ILE A 198 -4.63 -18.89 1.40
C ILE A 198 -4.88 -18.52 -0.06
N SER A 199 -4.93 -19.52 -0.93
CA SER A 199 -5.34 -19.34 -2.32
C SER A 199 -6.67 -20.02 -2.53
N SER A 200 -7.59 -19.38 -3.25
CA SER A 200 -8.82 -20.05 -3.69
C SER A 200 -8.48 -21.27 -4.55
N THR A 201 -9.34 -22.29 -4.55
CA THR A 201 -9.25 -23.42 -5.51
C THR A 201 -10.17 -23.25 -6.73
N ILE A 202 -11.09 -22.29 -6.67
CA ILE A 202 -12.03 -21.98 -7.75
C ILE A 202 -11.60 -20.67 -8.41
N PRO A 203 -11.27 -20.67 -9.71
CA PRO A 203 -10.84 -19.46 -10.40
C PRO A 203 -12.03 -18.58 -10.80
N TYR A 204 -11.80 -17.27 -10.91
CA TYR A 204 -12.76 -16.31 -11.42
C TYR A 204 -12.14 -15.50 -12.57
N LYS A 205 -12.92 -15.31 -13.65
CA LYS A 205 -12.55 -14.46 -14.78
C LYS A 205 -13.16 -13.07 -14.60
N GLY A 206 -12.31 -12.08 -14.39
CA GLY A 206 -12.72 -10.68 -14.36
C GLY A 206 -13.29 -10.21 -15.70
N TYR A 207 -14.15 -9.18 -15.66
CA TYR A 207 -14.82 -8.67 -16.87
C TYR A 207 -13.84 -8.16 -17.94
N GLY A 208 -12.68 -7.63 -17.53
CA GLY A 208 -11.61 -7.16 -18.42
C GLY A 208 -10.48 -8.16 -18.64
N GLU A 209 -10.60 -9.39 -18.17
CA GLU A 209 -9.51 -10.38 -18.22
C GLU A 209 -9.70 -11.41 -19.34
N THR A 210 -8.60 -11.92 -19.87
CA THR A 210 -8.61 -12.93 -20.93
C THR A 210 -8.80 -14.35 -20.39
N ALA A 211 -8.43 -14.61 -19.14
CA ALA A 211 -8.49 -15.91 -18.49
C ALA A 211 -9.02 -15.83 -17.05
N SER A 212 -9.39 -16.98 -16.47
CA SER A 212 -9.77 -17.09 -15.07
C SER A 212 -8.52 -17.23 -14.19
N PHE A 213 -8.49 -16.54 -13.05
CA PHE A 213 -7.38 -16.60 -12.10
C PHE A 213 -7.87 -16.98 -10.70
N LEU A 214 -7.01 -17.63 -9.93
CA LEU A 214 -7.24 -17.87 -8.51
C LEU A 214 -7.05 -16.57 -7.73
N GLY A 215 -7.88 -16.36 -6.72
CA GLY A 215 -7.69 -15.32 -5.72
C GLY A 215 -6.66 -15.75 -4.68
N LYS A 216 -5.98 -14.76 -4.09
CA LYS A 216 -5.04 -14.95 -3.00
C LYS A 216 -5.39 -14.02 -1.84
N GLY A 217 -5.36 -14.58 -0.64
CA GLY A 217 -5.69 -13.92 0.60
C GLY A 217 -4.71 -14.31 1.69
N GLU A 218 -4.89 -13.71 2.85
CA GLU A 218 -4.25 -14.16 4.08
C GLU A 218 -5.25 -14.15 5.22
N TYR A 219 -5.09 -15.05 6.17
CA TYR A 219 -5.95 -15.11 7.34
C TYR A 219 -5.14 -15.32 8.61
N GLU A 220 -5.71 -14.90 9.73
CA GLU A 220 -5.16 -15.12 11.06
C GLU A 220 -6.27 -15.57 11.99
N VAL A 221 -5.97 -16.52 12.86
CA VAL A 221 -6.93 -17.07 13.82
C VAL A 221 -6.53 -16.68 15.24
N PHE A 222 -7.45 -15.98 15.88
CA PHE A 222 -7.41 -15.56 17.27
C PHE A 222 -8.35 -16.47 18.05
N LEU A 223 -7.80 -17.55 18.61
CA LEU A 223 -8.56 -18.52 19.39
C LEU A 223 -9.19 -17.88 20.61
N ASP A 224 -10.30 -18.43 21.05
CA ASP A 224 -10.94 -18.07 22.30
C ASP A 224 -9.97 -18.16 23.51
N THR A 225 -10.32 -17.52 24.63
CA THR A 225 -9.48 -17.53 25.85
C THR A 225 -10.04 -18.46 26.95
N VAL A 226 -11.04 -19.27 26.64
CA VAL A 226 -11.68 -20.21 27.58
C VAL A 226 -11.00 -21.58 27.51
N ASN A 227 -10.87 -22.14 26.31
CA ASN A 227 -10.23 -23.44 26.10
C ASN A 227 -9.09 -23.41 25.05
N GLY A 228 -9.04 -22.38 24.19
CA GLY A 228 -8.00 -22.26 23.16
C GLY A 228 -8.10 -23.34 22.09
N VAL A 229 -9.32 -23.76 21.76
CA VAL A 229 -9.63 -24.79 20.75
C VAL A 229 -10.48 -24.14 19.68
N LEU A 230 -10.09 -24.28 18.42
CA LEU A 230 -10.90 -23.83 17.29
C LEU A 230 -12.21 -24.64 17.25
N ASP A 231 -13.29 -24.12 17.82
CA ASP A 231 -14.58 -24.81 17.94
C ASP A 231 -15.78 -23.92 17.61
N LYS A 232 -15.72 -22.60 17.87
CA LYS A 232 -16.83 -21.66 17.64
C LYS A 232 -16.41 -20.50 16.75
N PRO A 233 -16.17 -20.75 15.46
CA PRO A 233 -15.57 -19.79 14.55
C PRO A 233 -16.51 -18.64 14.17
N ILE A 234 -16.00 -17.42 14.32
CA ILE A 234 -16.51 -16.17 13.77
C ILE A 234 -15.52 -15.68 12.72
N ILE A 235 -15.90 -15.72 11.46
CA ILE A 235 -15.08 -15.28 10.33
C ILE A 235 -15.42 -13.82 10.03
N LEU A 236 -14.45 -12.93 10.23
CA LEU A 236 -14.49 -11.52 9.88
C LEU A 236 -13.81 -11.31 8.52
N VAL A 237 -14.57 -10.86 7.52
CA VAL A 237 -14.11 -10.68 6.15
C VAL A 237 -13.80 -9.21 5.91
N ASP A 238 -12.57 -8.90 5.51
CA ASP A 238 -12.18 -7.52 5.29
C ASP A 238 -12.97 -6.82 4.17
N GLY A 239 -13.09 -5.50 4.31
CA GLY A 239 -13.73 -4.62 3.34
C GLY A 239 -12.78 -4.09 2.27
N PHE A 240 -13.18 -2.96 1.66
CA PHE A 240 -12.39 -2.25 0.65
C PHE A 240 -11.07 -1.75 1.24
N ASP A 241 -9.93 -2.13 0.66
CA ASP A 241 -8.58 -1.76 1.14
C ASP A 241 -7.58 -1.44 0.00
N PRO A 242 -7.73 -0.31 -0.69
CA PRO A 242 -6.80 0.07 -1.76
C PRO A 242 -5.37 0.22 -1.23
N GLY A 243 -4.45 -0.51 -1.84
CA GLY A 243 -3.06 -0.51 -1.50
C GLY A 243 -2.74 -1.28 -0.24
N ASP A 244 -3.57 -2.23 0.20
CA ASP A 244 -3.33 -3.15 1.34
C ASP A 244 -2.88 -2.38 2.60
N THR A 245 -3.62 -1.34 2.98
CA THR A 245 -3.20 -0.41 4.04
C THR A 245 -3.25 -1.02 5.43
N ARG A 246 -3.97 -2.13 5.60
CA ARG A 246 -4.13 -2.82 6.88
C ARG A 246 -3.83 -4.31 6.75
N ASN A 247 -3.27 -4.85 7.81
CA ASN A 247 -3.02 -6.28 7.98
C ASN A 247 -4.08 -6.91 8.90
N THR A 248 -4.01 -8.22 9.13
CA THR A 248 -5.04 -8.94 9.92
C THR A 248 -5.17 -8.42 11.36
N SER A 249 -4.06 -8.01 11.98
CA SER A 249 -4.08 -7.37 13.30
C SER A 249 -4.79 -6.01 13.25
N ALA A 250 -4.47 -5.16 12.28
CA ALA A 250 -5.14 -3.87 12.12
C ALA A 250 -6.65 -4.03 11.85
N ILE A 251 -7.06 -5.04 11.08
CA ILE A 251 -8.48 -5.37 10.86
C ILE A 251 -9.15 -5.81 12.17
N TYR A 252 -8.49 -6.65 12.99
CA TYR A 252 -9.00 -7.01 14.31
C TYR A 252 -9.17 -5.77 15.21
N GLN A 253 -8.25 -4.81 15.13
CA GLN A 253 -8.34 -3.55 15.88
C GLN A 253 -9.48 -2.62 15.41
N LEU A 254 -10.05 -2.82 14.21
CA LEU A 254 -11.28 -2.12 13.80
C LEU A 254 -12.51 -2.52 14.62
N LEU A 255 -12.41 -3.61 15.40
CA LEU A 255 -13.43 -4.00 16.38
C LEU A 255 -13.38 -3.18 17.68
N ASN A 256 -12.47 -2.20 17.79
CA ASN A 256 -12.41 -1.29 18.92
C ASN A 256 -13.63 -0.34 18.94
N TYR A 257 -14.32 -0.27 20.07
CA TYR A 257 -15.51 0.59 20.24
C TYR A 257 -15.41 1.54 21.46
N GLY A 258 -14.25 1.57 22.11
CA GLY A 258 -13.95 2.45 23.24
C GLY A 258 -12.53 2.26 23.75
N THR A 259 -12.14 3.01 24.79
CA THR A 259 -10.82 2.87 25.40
C THR A 259 -10.69 1.50 26.06
N ASN A 260 -9.72 0.70 25.60
CA ASN A 260 -9.51 -0.69 26.04
C ASN A 260 -10.74 -1.59 25.84
N GLN A 261 -11.56 -1.30 24.84
CA GLN A 261 -12.76 -2.06 24.52
C GLN A 261 -12.72 -2.53 23.07
N ASN A 262 -12.56 -3.84 22.88
CA ASN A 262 -12.53 -4.51 21.58
C ASN A 262 -13.61 -5.62 21.54
N LEU A 263 -14.46 -5.63 20.53
CA LEU A 263 -15.53 -6.63 20.41
C LEU A 263 -14.96 -8.04 20.25
N GLY A 264 -13.86 -8.20 19.51
CA GLY A 264 -13.13 -9.46 19.35
C GLY A 264 -12.65 -10.03 20.68
N ASP A 265 -12.08 -9.20 21.55
CA ASP A 265 -11.62 -9.64 22.87
C ASP A 265 -12.80 -10.10 23.75
N VAL A 266 -13.91 -9.36 23.70
CA VAL A 266 -15.12 -9.70 24.46
C VAL A 266 -15.70 -11.05 24.04
N ILE A 267 -15.83 -11.31 22.74
CA ILE A 267 -16.40 -12.59 22.25
C ILE A 267 -15.44 -13.76 22.46
N ARG A 268 -14.12 -13.53 22.39
CA ARG A 268 -13.11 -14.56 22.72
C ARG A 268 -13.14 -14.94 24.19
N ALA A 269 -13.38 -13.98 25.09
CA ALA A 269 -13.62 -14.25 26.50
C ALA A 269 -14.92 -15.03 26.76
N GLN A 270 -15.86 -15.03 25.80
CA GLN A 270 -17.09 -15.83 25.83
C GLN A 270 -16.96 -17.20 25.14
N GLY A 271 -15.75 -17.56 24.69
CA GLY A 271 -15.47 -18.86 24.08
C GLY A 271 -15.65 -18.92 22.57
N TYR A 272 -15.67 -17.78 21.86
CA TYR A 272 -15.71 -17.76 20.39
C TYR A 272 -14.33 -17.49 19.78
N ASP A 273 -14.02 -18.16 18.68
CA ASP A 273 -12.80 -17.91 17.91
C ASP A 273 -13.03 -16.81 16.89
N VAL A 274 -12.08 -15.89 16.72
CA VAL A 274 -12.13 -14.86 15.68
C VAL A 274 -11.13 -15.20 14.58
N ILE A 275 -11.61 -15.31 13.34
CA ILE A 275 -10.80 -15.57 12.16
C ILE A 275 -10.90 -14.34 11.27
N VAL A 276 -9.79 -13.66 11.05
CA VAL A 276 -9.74 -12.49 10.17
C VAL A 276 -9.26 -12.91 8.79
N LEU A 277 -10.01 -12.60 7.74
CA LEU A 277 -9.63 -12.79 6.34
C LEU A 277 -9.30 -11.43 5.70
N ASN A 278 -8.05 -11.26 5.30
CA ASN A 278 -7.52 -10.10 4.58
C ASN A 278 -7.23 -10.42 3.10
N PHE A 279 -7.25 -9.40 2.25
CA PHE A 279 -6.97 -9.49 0.82
C PHE A 279 -5.76 -8.63 0.46
N PRO A 280 -4.52 -9.13 0.65
CA PRO A 280 -3.33 -8.33 0.50
C PRO A 280 -2.98 -8.06 -0.97
N THR A 281 -2.10 -7.09 -1.22
CA THR A 281 -1.44 -6.99 -2.52
C THR A 281 -0.52 -8.20 -2.71
N ASP A 282 -0.57 -8.85 -3.88
CA ASP A 282 0.32 -9.96 -4.24
C ASP A 282 0.67 -9.93 -5.73
N THR A 283 1.64 -10.73 -6.13
CA THR A 283 1.96 -11.01 -7.53
C THR A 283 1.19 -12.26 -7.99
N ARG A 284 0.54 -12.15 -9.15
CA ARG A 284 -0.12 -13.29 -9.80
C ARG A 284 0.90 -14.38 -10.09
N ASP A 285 0.51 -15.64 -9.82
CA ASP A 285 1.39 -16.79 -10.03
C ASP A 285 1.94 -16.84 -11.47
N ALA A 286 3.25 -17.10 -11.57
CA ALA A 286 3.99 -17.15 -12.83
C ALA A 286 3.83 -15.90 -13.72
N SER A 287 3.62 -14.72 -13.11
CA SER A 287 3.47 -13.43 -13.79
C SER A 287 4.23 -12.31 -13.07
N THR A 288 4.35 -11.15 -13.71
CA THR A 288 4.77 -9.88 -13.11
C THR A 288 3.58 -8.96 -12.78
N THR A 289 2.35 -9.44 -12.99
CA THR A 289 1.15 -8.67 -12.68
C THR A 289 0.94 -8.60 -11.18
N ILE A 290 1.05 -7.40 -10.61
CA ILE A 290 0.67 -7.09 -9.24
C ILE A 290 -0.85 -6.95 -9.17
N ILE A 291 -1.46 -7.60 -8.19
CA ILE A 291 -2.88 -7.57 -7.89
C ILE A 291 -3.06 -6.95 -6.52
N ASP A 292 -3.85 -5.89 -6.44
CA ASP A 292 -4.27 -5.30 -5.17
C ASP A 292 -5.54 -6.00 -4.68
N GLY A 293 -5.39 -6.96 -3.77
CA GLY A 293 -6.48 -7.81 -3.30
C GLY A 293 -7.63 -7.04 -2.65
N GLY A 294 -7.35 -5.91 -2.00
CA GLY A 294 -8.34 -5.07 -1.32
C GLY A 294 -9.28 -4.32 -2.25
N VAL A 295 -9.00 -4.34 -3.55
CA VAL A 295 -9.84 -3.77 -4.63
C VAL A 295 -10.06 -4.74 -5.79
N ASP A 296 -9.68 -6.01 -5.62
CA ASP A 296 -9.91 -7.05 -6.62
C ASP A 296 -11.41 -7.38 -6.73
N TYR A 297 -11.78 -8.14 -7.75
CA TYR A 297 -13.17 -8.53 -7.97
C TYR A 297 -13.77 -9.21 -6.73
N ILE A 298 -14.92 -8.70 -6.27
CA ILE A 298 -15.72 -9.28 -5.17
C ILE A 298 -15.90 -10.79 -5.35
N GLN A 299 -16.14 -11.24 -6.58
CA GLN A 299 -16.33 -12.65 -6.92
C GLN A 299 -15.05 -13.47 -6.73
N ARG A 300 -13.88 -12.93 -7.08
CA ARG A 300 -12.60 -13.62 -6.86
C ARG A 300 -12.28 -13.70 -5.37
N ASN A 301 -12.46 -12.60 -4.64
CA ASN A 301 -12.32 -12.58 -3.18
C ASN A 301 -13.29 -13.54 -2.48
N ALA A 302 -14.50 -13.69 -3.01
CA ALA A 302 -15.47 -14.66 -2.50
C ALA A 302 -15.00 -16.11 -2.67
N MET A 303 -14.25 -16.44 -3.73
CA MET A 303 -13.70 -17.79 -3.88
C MET A 303 -12.59 -18.09 -2.86
N ILE A 304 -11.89 -17.07 -2.37
CA ILE A 304 -10.95 -17.21 -1.26
C ILE A 304 -11.70 -17.54 0.02
N LEU A 305 -12.81 -16.83 0.29
CA LEU A 305 -13.66 -17.10 1.45
C LEU A 305 -14.28 -18.50 1.39
N VAL A 306 -14.72 -18.98 0.22
CA VAL A 306 -15.19 -20.38 0.06
C VAL A 306 -14.10 -21.37 0.48
N GLU A 307 -12.85 -21.14 0.07
CA GLU A 307 -11.73 -22.00 0.47
C GLU A 307 -11.43 -21.90 1.97
N LEU A 308 -11.47 -20.71 2.55
CA LEU A 308 -11.29 -20.52 4.00
C LEU A 308 -12.37 -21.27 4.78
N MET A 309 -13.64 -21.14 4.40
CA MET A 309 -14.75 -21.82 5.07
C MET A 309 -14.61 -23.34 5.00
N LYS A 310 -14.20 -23.90 3.85
CA LYS A 310 -13.89 -25.33 3.72
C LYS A 310 -12.78 -25.76 4.68
N LYS A 311 -11.70 -24.96 4.75
CA LYS A 311 -10.56 -25.24 5.63
C LYS A 311 -10.96 -25.21 7.10
N ILE A 312 -11.67 -24.16 7.54
CA ILE A 312 -12.13 -24.03 8.93
C ILE A 312 -13.12 -25.14 9.29
N ASN A 313 -14.02 -25.54 8.38
CA ASN A 313 -14.93 -26.66 8.63
C ASN A 313 -14.23 -28.00 8.77
N ALA A 314 -13.09 -28.19 8.10
CA ALA A 314 -12.29 -29.41 8.23
C ALA A 314 -11.42 -29.44 9.49
N GLU A 315 -11.04 -28.26 10.01
CA GLU A 315 -10.10 -28.13 11.13
C GLU A 315 -10.77 -27.90 12.48
N LYS A 316 -11.96 -27.30 12.51
CA LYS A 316 -12.66 -27.01 13.76
C LYS A 316 -13.10 -28.29 14.47
N VAL A 317 -13.05 -28.25 15.79
CA VAL A 317 -13.50 -29.33 16.67
C VAL A 317 -14.99 -29.14 16.95
N GLY A 318 -15.76 -30.22 16.87
CA GLY A 318 -17.19 -30.20 17.19
C GLY A 318 -18.08 -29.87 15.99
N THR A 319 -19.28 -29.37 16.27
CA THR A 319 -20.35 -29.19 15.26
C THR A 319 -20.93 -27.78 15.23
N GLU A 320 -20.31 -26.86 15.97
CA GLU A 320 -20.74 -25.46 16.02
C GLU A 320 -20.54 -24.80 14.67
N LYS A 321 -21.62 -24.19 14.17
CA LYS A 321 -21.65 -23.59 12.84
C LYS A 321 -20.98 -22.22 12.83
N ASN A 322 -20.33 -21.91 11.71
CA ASN A 322 -19.65 -20.65 11.47
C ASN A 322 -20.63 -19.48 11.60
N VAL A 323 -20.11 -18.36 12.11
CA VAL A 323 -20.70 -17.04 11.97
C VAL A 323 -19.84 -16.24 11.00
N LEU A 324 -20.47 -15.54 10.06
CA LEU A 324 -19.77 -14.73 9.07
C LEU A 324 -20.13 -13.26 9.29
N ILE A 325 -19.12 -12.40 9.42
CA ILE A 325 -19.27 -10.95 9.54
C ILE A 325 -18.56 -10.30 8.36
N GLY A 326 -19.33 -9.56 7.57
CA GLY A 326 -18.82 -8.84 6.40
C GLY A 326 -19.15 -7.36 6.48
N PRO A 327 -18.25 -6.51 6.98
CA PRO A 327 -18.36 -5.06 6.86
C PRO A 327 -18.11 -4.58 5.42
N SER A 328 -18.84 -3.57 4.96
CA SER A 328 -18.61 -2.89 3.66
C SER A 328 -18.53 -3.88 2.49
N MET A 329 -17.47 -3.84 1.68
CA MET A 329 -17.22 -4.81 0.59
C MET A 329 -17.19 -6.26 1.08
N GLY A 330 -16.73 -6.51 2.32
CA GLY A 330 -16.70 -7.85 2.93
C GLY A 330 -18.09 -8.47 3.06
N GLY A 331 -19.14 -7.65 3.19
CA GLY A 331 -20.53 -8.10 3.13
C GLY A 331 -20.92 -8.61 1.75
N LEU A 332 -20.51 -7.92 0.68
CA LEU A 332 -20.74 -8.39 -0.70
C LEU A 332 -20.01 -9.70 -0.98
N ILE A 333 -18.74 -9.80 -0.55
CA ILE A 333 -17.90 -11.00 -0.66
C ILE A 333 -18.58 -12.17 0.05
N SER A 334 -18.99 -11.96 1.30
CA SER A 334 -19.67 -12.94 2.14
C SER A 334 -20.96 -13.45 1.49
N ARG A 335 -21.83 -12.54 1.04
CA ARG A 335 -23.08 -12.89 0.36
C ARG A 335 -22.83 -13.70 -0.92
N TYR A 336 -21.82 -13.31 -1.71
CA TYR A 336 -21.48 -14.03 -2.94
C TYR A 336 -20.96 -15.43 -2.64
N ALA A 337 -20.05 -15.58 -1.67
CA ALA A 337 -19.49 -16.88 -1.29
C ALA A 337 -20.58 -17.84 -0.80
N LEU A 338 -21.46 -17.39 0.11
CA LEU A 338 -22.57 -18.20 0.61
C LEU A 338 -23.50 -18.64 -0.52
N ARG A 339 -23.89 -17.71 -1.40
CA ARG A 339 -24.74 -18.02 -2.55
C ARG A 339 -24.08 -19.02 -3.49
N TYR A 340 -22.79 -18.85 -3.76
CA TYR A 340 -22.02 -19.78 -4.57
C TYR A 340 -22.03 -21.18 -3.94
N MET A 341 -21.74 -21.30 -2.65
CA MET A 341 -21.74 -22.58 -1.96
C MET A 341 -23.10 -23.29 -2.06
N GLU A 342 -24.21 -22.56 -1.86
CA GLU A 342 -25.56 -23.11 -2.05
C GLU A 342 -25.81 -23.60 -3.49
N GLN A 343 -25.45 -22.80 -4.51
CA GLN A 343 -25.67 -23.15 -5.92
C GLN A 343 -24.89 -24.38 -6.36
N TYR A 344 -23.72 -24.61 -5.74
CA TYR A 344 -22.81 -25.69 -6.11
C TYR A 344 -22.78 -26.82 -5.07
N ASN A 345 -23.81 -26.93 -4.21
CA ASN A 345 -23.94 -27.97 -3.19
C ASN A 345 -22.72 -28.11 -2.25
N LEU A 346 -22.03 -27.01 -1.99
CA LEU A 346 -20.98 -26.95 -0.97
C LEU A 346 -21.65 -26.55 0.36
N ASN A 347 -21.39 -27.29 1.43
CA ASN A 347 -21.94 -26.93 2.74
C ASN A 347 -21.14 -25.76 3.35
N PRO A 348 -21.71 -24.56 3.52
CA PRO A 348 -21.02 -23.46 4.19
C PRO A 348 -20.86 -23.69 5.70
N ASP A 349 -21.62 -24.62 6.26
CA ASP A 349 -21.74 -24.90 7.70
C ASP A 349 -21.86 -23.62 8.54
N THR A 350 -22.70 -22.70 8.06
CA THR A 350 -22.87 -21.33 8.60
C THR A 350 -24.26 -21.17 9.17
N ARG A 351 -24.37 -20.60 10.37
CA ARG A 351 -25.66 -20.34 11.04
C ARG A 351 -26.11 -18.88 11.00
N LEU A 352 -25.17 -17.95 10.85
CA LEU A 352 -25.44 -16.52 10.89
C LEU A 352 -24.50 -15.79 9.94
N TYR A 353 -25.10 -14.90 9.14
CA TYR A 353 -24.39 -13.93 8.31
C TYR A 353 -24.80 -12.52 8.74
N LEU A 354 -23.82 -11.73 9.16
CA LEU A 354 -23.94 -10.34 9.57
C LEU A 354 -23.35 -9.47 8.46
N SER A 355 -24.23 -8.85 7.68
CA SER A 355 -23.86 -7.80 6.73
C SER A 355 -23.86 -6.46 7.43
N PHE A 356 -22.74 -5.74 7.43
CA PHE A 356 -22.63 -4.45 8.13
C PHE A 356 -22.18 -3.37 7.15
N ASP A 357 -22.98 -2.32 6.98
CA ASP A 357 -22.68 -1.21 6.05
C ASP A 357 -22.26 -1.66 4.63
N ALA A 358 -22.83 -2.76 4.15
CA ALA A 358 -22.47 -3.34 2.86
C ALA A 358 -23.28 -2.70 1.72
N PRO A 359 -22.63 -2.19 0.65
CA PRO A 359 -23.33 -1.56 -0.47
C PRO A 359 -23.94 -2.60 -1.42
N HIS A 360 -24.96 -3.33 -0.94
CA HIS A 360 -25.63 -4.42 -1.67
C HIS A 360 -26.24 -4.03 -3.02
N LEU A 361 -26.55 -2.74 -3.20
CA LEU A 361 -27.08 -2.13 -4.42
C LEU A 361 -26.06 -1.23 -5.12
N GLY A 362 -24.78 -1.30 -4.73
CA GLY A 362 -23.74 -0.37 -5.14
C GLY A 362 -23.61 0.85 -4.22
N ALA A 363 -22.54 1.61 -4.42
CA ALA A 363 -22.27 2.87 -3.71
C ALA A 363 -22.50 4.04 -4.66
N ASN A 364 -23.24 5.06 -4.20
CA ASN A 364 -23.46 6.29 -4.96
C ASN A 364 -22.44 7.35 -4.54
N VAL A 365 -21.44 7.61 -5.39
CA VAL A 365 -20.43 8.66 -5.17
C VAL A 365 -20.78 9.87 -6.02
N PRO A 366 -20.98 11.08 -5.45
CA PRO A 366 -21.28 12.28 -6.22
C PRO A 366 -20.28 12.52 -7.35
N ILE A 367 -20.77 12.95 -8.53
CA ILE A 367 -19.93 13.14 -9.73
C ILE A 367 -18.78 14.13 -9.49
N GLY A 368 -18.99 15.18 -8.68
CA GLY A 368 -17.94 16.12 -8.31
C GLY A 368 -16.78 15.48 -7.53
N PHE A 369 -17.08 14.50 -6.67
CA PHE A 369 -16.02 13.74 -5.99
C PHE A 369 -15.32 12.77 -6.93
N GLN A 370 -16.03 12.13 -7.86
CA GLN A 370 -15.40 11.32 -8.90
C GLN A 370 -14.41 12.15 -9.73
N HIS A 371 -14.78 13.37 -10.13
CA HIS A 371 -13.89 14.30 -10.81
C HIS A 371 -12.69 14.72 -9.95
N LEU A 372 -12.93 15.08 -8.68
CA LEU A 372 -11.86 15.46 -7.77
C LEU A 372 -10.85 14.32 -7.56
N PHE A 373 -11.32 13.10 -7.31
CA PHE A 373 -10.44 11.94 -7.13
C PHE A 373 -9.65 11.63 -8.39
N ASN A 374 -10.28 11.75 -9.57
CA ASN A 374 -9.58 11.58 -10.84
C ASN A 374 -8.48 12.65 -11.03
N TYR A 375 -8.78 13.91 -10.72
CA TYR A 375 -7.80 15.00 -10.77
C TYR A 375 -6.63 14.78 -9.79
N MET A 376 -6.92 14.36 -8.56
CA MET A 376 -5.88 14.11 -7.55
C MET A 376 -5.03 12.89 -7.89
N GLY A 377 -5.62 11.85 -8.50
CA GLY A 377 -4.92 10.61 -8.85
C GLY A 377 -4.08 10.71 -10.13
N PHE A 378 -4.55 11.44 -11.14
CA PHE A 378 -3.94 11.46 -12.47
C PHE A 378 -3.45 12.86 -12.90
N GLY A 379 -3.59 13.86 -12.03
CA GLY A 379 -3.33 15.25 -12.36
C GLY A 379 -4.47 15.89 -13.18
N PRO A 380 -4.28 17.13 -13.66
CA PRO A 380 -5.20 17.71 -14.64
C PRO A 380 -5.32 16.75 -15.82
N LEU A 381 -6.55 16.36 -16.16
CA LEU A 381 -6.84 15.87 -17.49
C LEU A 381 -6.31 16.95 -18.42
N GLY A 382 -5.28 16.65 -19.23
CA GLY A 382 -4.78 17.63 -20.19
C GLY A 382 -5.99 18.20 -20.91
N ASP A 383 -6.15 19.53 -20.87
CA ASP A 383 -7.31 20.21 -21.43
C ASP A 383 -7.55 19.65 -22.84
N VAL A 384 -8.54 18.78 -22.94
CA VAL A 384 -9.12 18.33 -24.21
C VAL A 384 -10.17 19.37 -24.57
N THR A 385 -9.72 20.61 -24.71
CA THR A 385 -10.44 21.71 -25.35
C THR A 385 -9.46 22.62 -26.04
#